data_AF-A0A3G6RTY8-F1
#
_entry.id   AF-A0A3G6RTY8-F1
#
_cell.length_a   1.000
_cell.length_b   1.000
_cell.length_c   1.000
_cell.angle_alpha   90.00
_cell.angle_beta   90.00
_cell.angle_gamma   90.00
#
_symmetry.space_group_name_H-M   'P 1'
#
loop_
_entity.id
_entity.type
_entity.pdbx_description
1 polymer ?
#
loop_
_entity_poly.entity_id
_entity_poly.type
_entity_poly.pdbx_seq_one_letter_code
_entity_poly.pdbx_strand_id
1 'polypeptide(L)'
;MSKSIKDARANLPDNGQYKIESEGLGLSNSKGLMMNDGGNFNVLGRTTFNYGSGKSTILYSTKAASNLKLLGKTMAHETSHALSFSIGIPLMEIEKNQRFDELLYDVEHLAIKRLERIYALKNYILPNYGNNYVEMGDILRTINGLNSGQKILYNFMYNKFLPIFNKTFKFP
;
A
#
# COMPACT_ATOMS: atom_id res chain seq x y z
N MET A 1 -8.84 0.93 -20.04
CA MET A 1 -8.61 0.35 -18.69
C MET A 1 -8.09 -1.07 -18.91
N SER A 2 -6.89 -1.45 -18.45
CA SER A 2 -6.42 -2.83 -18.66
C SER A 2 -7.39 -3.76 -17.94
N LYS A 3 -7.87 -4.81 -18.63
CA LYS A 3 -8.84 -5.78 -18.09
C LYS A 3 -8.41 -6.30 -16.70
N SER A 4 -7.08 -6.45 -16.51
CA SER A 4 -6.46 -6.85 -15.25
C SER A 4 -6.73 -5.94 -14.05
N ILE A 5 -6.77 -4.61 -14.21
CA ILE A 5 -7.01 -3.68 -13.08
C ILE A 5 -8.46 -3.79 -12.61
N LYS A 6 -9.41 -3.82 -13.55
CA LYS A 6 -10.84 -3.93 -13.23
C LYS A 6 -11.13 -5.26 -12.52
N ASP A 7 -10.59 -6.35 -13.04
CA ASP A 7 -10.77 -7.69 -12.47
C ASP A 7 -10.13 -7.80 -11.08
N ALA A 8 -8.95 -7.19 -10.88
CA ALA A 8 -8.28 -7.17 -9.59
C ALA A 8 -9.00 -6.29 -8.57
N ARG A 9 -9.54 -5.12 -8.95
CA ARG A 9 -10.31 -4.25 -8.04
C ARG A 9 -11.53 -4.97 -7.44
N ALA A 10 -12.21 -5.81 -8.23
CA ALA A 10 -13.36 -6.59 -7.76
C ALA A 10 -13.03 -7.55 -6.59
N ASN A 11 -11.75 -7.84 -6.35
CA ASN A 11 -11.31 -8.65 -5.21
C ASN A 11 -11.13 -7.84 -3.92
N LEU A 12 -11.03 -6.50 -4.00
CA LEU A 12 -10.95 -5.62 -2.84
C LEU A 12 -12.36 -5.29 -2.30
N PRO A 13 -12.51 -4.86 -1.04
CA PRO A 13 -13.79 -4.35 -0.58
C PRO A 13 -14.19 -3.15 -1.46
N ASP A 14 -15.48 -2.99 -1.70
CA ASP A 14 -16.02 -1.74 -2.23
C ASP A 14 -17.22 -1.36 -1.36
N ASN A 15 -16.94 -0.52 -0.37
CA ASN A 15 -17.91 -0.06 0.60
C ASN A 15 -18.07 1.48 0.55
N GLY A 16 -17.60 2.11 -0.53
CA GLY A 16 -17.59 3.57 -0.70
C GLY A 16 -16.64 4.33 0.23
N GLN A 17 -15.98 3.67 1.19
CA GLN A 17 -15.17 4.34 2.22
C GLN A 17 -13.83 4.85 1.67
N TYR A 18 -13.31 4.25 0.59
CA TYR A 18 -12.00 4.59 0.04
C TYR A 18 -12.01 5.83 -0.84
N LYS A 19 -13.21 6.31 -1.22
CA LYS A 19 -13.43 7.49 -2.08
C LYS A 19 -12.50 7.52 -3.31
N ILE A 20 -12.32 6.39 -4.00
CA ILE A 20 -11.49 6.29 -5.20
C ILE A 20 -12.30 6.79 -6.41
N GLU A 21 -11.78 7.80 -7.11
CA GLU A 21 -12.41 8.35 -8.32
C GLU A 21 -11.99 7.57 -9.57
N SER A 22 -10.70 7.25 -9.67
CA SER A 22 -10.15 6.62 -10.87
C SER A 22 -8.93 5.78 -10.57
N GLU A 23 -8.75 4.77 -11.42
CA GLU A 23 -7.60 3.87 -11.38
C GLU A 23 -7.04 3.65 -12.78
N GLY A 24 -5.72 3.57 -12.90
CA GLY A 24 -5.09 3.44 -14.22
C GLY A 24 -3.63 3.05 -14.20
N LEU A 25 -3.02 3.13 -15.38
CA LEU A 25 -1.58 2.95 -15.56
C LEU A 25 -0.91 4.33 -15.53
N GLY A 26 0.17 4.44 -14.76
CA GLY A 26 1.04 5.60 -14.83
C GLY A 26 2.18 5.42 -15.84
N LEU A 27 2.83 6.53 -16.17
CA LEU A 27 3.98 6.54 -17.08
C LEU A 27 5.10 5.65 -16.51
N SER A 28 5.49 4.64 -17.27
CA SER A 28 6.46 3.63 -16.85
C SER A 28 7.67 3.56 -17.81
N ASN A 29 8.85 3.23 -17.28
CA ASN A 29 10.06 3.03 -18.09
C ASN A 29 10.12 1.64 -18.72
N SER A 30 11.23 1.33 -19.41
CA SER A 30 11.47 0.02 -20.04
C SER A 30 11.55 -1.15 -19.04
N LYS A 31 11.80 -0.89 -17.76
CA LYS A 31 11.74 -1.91 -16.68
C LYS A 31 10.32 -2.07 -16.11
N GLY A 32 9.36 -1.33 -16.64
CA GLY A 32 7.97 -1.29 -16.22
C GLY A 32 7.73 -0.64 -14.87
N LEU A 33 8.70 0.08 -14.31
CA LEU A 33 8.54 0.86 -13.07
C LEU A 33 7.99 2.23 -13.41
N MET A 34 7.15 2.78 -12.53
CA MET A 34 6.51 4.08 -12.72
C MET A 34 7.37 5.21 -12.13
N MET A 35 7.24 6.41 -12.72
CA MET A 35 7.92 7.62 -12.25
C MET A 35 7.32 8.14 -10.94
N ASN A 36 8.16 8.45 -9.96
CA ASN A 36 7.76 9.15 -8.74
C ASN A 36 7.76 10.68 -8.94
N ASP A 37 7.41 11.45 -7.90
CA ASP A 37 7.38 12.93 -7.97
C ASP A 37 8.73 13.58 -8.22
N GLY A 38 9.82 12.91 -7.88
CA GLY A 38 11.18 13.36 -8.13
C GLY A 38 11.72 12.98 -9.51
N GLY A 39 10.90 12.43 -10.40
CA GLY A 39 11.32 12.01 -11.75
C GLY A 39 12.03 10.66 -11.82
N ASN A 40 12.15 9.93 -10.71
CA ASN A 40 12.82 8.62 -10.66
C ASN A 40 11.83 7.48 -10.93
N PHE A 41 12.20 6.54 -11.81
CA PHE A 41 11.36 5.38 -12.13
C PHE A 41 11.61 4.20 -11.18
N ASN A 42 10.99 4.24 -10.00
CA ASN A 42 11.19 3.24 -8.95
C ASN A 42 9.90 2.80 -8.21
N VAL A 43 8.73 3.33 -8.55
CA VAL A 43 7.48 3.03 -7.82
C VAL A 43 6.62 1.99 -8.55
N LEU A 44 5.90 1.18 -7.78
CA LEU A 44 4.97 0.17 -8.30
C LEU A 44 3.53 0.67 -8.38
N GLY A 45 3.16 1.57 -7.47
CA GLY A 45 1.86 2.21 -7.36
C GLY A 45 2.03 3.61 -6.79
N ARG A 46 0.99 4.42 -6.94
CA ARG A 46 0.90 5.76 -6.36
C ARG A 46 -0.55 6.13 -6.15
N THR A 47 -0.84 6.70 -4.99
CA THR A 47 -2.13 7.30 -4.66
C THR A 47 -1.99 8.80 -4.51
N THR A 48 -2.87 9.57 -5.17
CA THR A 48 -3.01 11.01 -4.97
C THR A 48 -4.40 11.34 -4.46
N PHE A 49 -4.53 12.42 -3.69
CA PHE A 49 -5.81 12.88 -3.15
C PHE A 49 -6.14 14.28 -3.63
N ASN A 50 -7.37 14.48 -4.08
CA ASN A 50 -7.90 15.78 -4.46
C ASN A 50 -8.78 16.33 -3.33
N TYR A 51 -8.30 17.39 -2.67
CA TYR A 51 -9.03 18.04 -1.57
C TYR A 51 -10.36 18.69 -1.98
N GLY A 52 -10.50 19.10 -3.25
CA GLY A 52 -11.73 19.69 -3.75
C GLY A 52 -12.84 18.66 -3.95
N SER A 53 -12.52 17.48 -4.49
CA SER A 53 -13.49 16.39 -4.68
C SER A 53 -13.59 15.45 -3.47
N GLY A 54 -12.59 15.47 -2.58
CA GLY A 54 -12.47 14.52 -1.47
C GLY A 54 -12.20 13.10 -1.93
N LYS A 55 -11.63 12.91 -3.13
CA LYS A 55 -11.42 11.61 -3.76
C LYS A 55 -9.96 11.36 -4.12
N SER A 56 -9.61 10.07 -4.20
CA SER A 56 -8.27 9.59 -4.54
C SER A 56 -8.19 9.06 -5.97
N THR A 57 -7.05 9.26 -6.63
CA THR A 57 -6.68 8.59 -7.87
C THR A 57 -5.54 7.62 -7.60
N ILE A 58 -5.62 6.40 -8.13
CA ILE A 58 -4.56 5.39 -7.97
C ILE A 58 -3.97 5.05 -9.34
N LEU A 59 -2.65 5.14 -9.45
CA LEU A 59 -1.91 4.74 -10.64
C LEU A 59 -1.01 3.55 -10.33
N TYR A 60 -0.94 2.62 -11.27
CA TYR A 60 -0.10 1.43 -11.20
C TYR A 60 0.97 1.46 -12.29
N SER A 61 2.14 0.95 -11.96
CA SER A 61 3.21 0.69 -12.92
C SER A 61 2.81 -0.45 -13.87
N THR A 62 3.36 -0.46 -15.09
CA THR A 62 3.10 -1.56 -16.04
C THR A 62 3.63 -2.89 -15.52
N LYS A 63 4.71 -2.89 -14.73
CA LYS A 63 5.24 -4.08 -14.04
C LYS A 63 4.28 -4.65 -13.01
N ALA A 64 3.61 -3.80 -12.23
CA ALA A 64 2.57 -4.25 -11.33
C ALA A 64 1.38 -4.81 -12.12
N ALA A 65 0.91 -4.08 -13.13
CA ALA A 65 -0.26 -4.46 -13.92
C ALA A 65 -0.09 -5.75 -14.75
N SER A 66 1.14 -6.13 -15.07
CA SER A 66 1.46 -7.35 -15.83
C SER A 66 1.58 -8.61 -14.97
N ASN A 67 1.57 -8.50 -13.64
CA ASN A 67 1.67 -9.63 -12.72
C ASN A 67 0.55 -9.54 -11.67
N LEU A 68 -0.46 -10.41 -11.75
CA LEU A 68 -1.66 -10.31 -10.92
C LEU A 68 -1.37 -10.39 -9.40
N LYS A 69 -0.38 -11.17 -8.97
CA LYS A 69 0.03 -11.24 -7.57
C LYS A 69 0.63 -9.92 -7.09
N LEU A 70 1.51 -9.34 -7.91
CA LEU A 70 2.11 -8.03 -7.65
C LEU A 70 1.06 -6.91 -7.72
N LEU A 71 0.14 -6.97 -8.68
CA LEU A 71 -0.98 -6.05 -8.82
C LEU A 71 -1.85 -6.07 -7.57
N GLY A 72 -2.37 -7.24 -7.16
CA GLY A 72 -3.24 -7.34 -5.99
C GLY A 72 -2.58 -6.81 -4.71
N LYS A 73 -1.30 -7.12 -4.50
CA LYS A 73 -0.51 -6.54 -3.40
C LYS A 73 -0.46 -5.00 -3.50
N THR A 74 -0.10 -4.48 -4.67
CA THR A 74 0.03 -3.04 -4.91
C THR A 74 -1.31 -2.33 -4.74
N MET A 75 -2.41 -2.90 -5.24
CA MET A 75 -3.76 -2.35 -5.07
C MET A 75 -4.17 -2.30 -3.61
N ALA A 76 -3.85 -3.34 -2.81
CA ALA A 76 -4.13 -3.32 -1.37
C ALA A 76 -3.35 -2.22 -0.65
N HIS A 77 -2.07 -2.04 -1.00
CA HIS A 77 -1.22 -0.95 -0.50
C HIS A 77 -1.84 0.42 -0.81
N GLU A 78 -2.07 0.72 -2.10
CA GLU A 78 -2.59 2.01 -2.55
C GLU A 78 -4.02 2.29 -2.04
N THR A 79 -4.85 1.26 -1.89
CA THR A 79 -6.20 1.42 -1.31
C THR A 79 -6.13 1.84 0.16
N SER A 80 -5.07 1.47 0.89
CA SER A 80 -4.88 1.87 2.27
C SER A 80 -4.57 3.37 2.36
N HIS A 81 -3.70 3.88 1.48
CA HIS A 81 -3.47 5.33 1.32
C HIS A 81 -4.76 6.08 0.99
N ALA A 82 -5.55 5.56 0.04
CA ALA A 82 -6.82 6.16 -0.33
C ALA A 82 -7.81 6.22 0.85
N LEU A 83 -7.86 5.18 1.68
CA LEU A 83 -8.64 5.19 2.92
C LEU A 83 -8.11 6.23 3.91
N SER A 84 -6.80 6.28 4.14
CA SER A 84 -6.22 7.28 5.06
C SER A 84 -6.58 8.70 4.71
N PHE A 85 -6.48 9.05 3.42
CA PHE A 85 -6.92 10.35 2.94
C PHE A 85 -8.42 10.56 3.15
N SER A 86 -9.25 9.56 2.89
CA SER A 86 -10.71 9.70 2.97
C SER A 86 -11.23 9.94 4.40
N ILE A 87 -10.52 9.42 5.41
CA ILE A 87 -10.84 9.59 6.83
C ILE A 87 -9.93 10.60 7.55
N GLY A 88 -9.04 11.28 6.82
CA GLY A 88 -8.21 12.37 7.35
C GLY A 88 -7.19 11.93 8.40
N ILE A 89 -6.58 10.75 8.22
CA ILE A 89 -5.52 10.29 9.12
C ILE A 89 -4.27 11.15 8.93
N PRO A 90 -3.69 11.74 10.00
CA PRO A 90 -2.46 12.50 9.88
C PRO A 90 -1.24 11.61 9.63
N LEU A 91 -0.29 12.12 8.86
CA LEU A 91 1.06 11.56 8.77
C LEU A 91 1.74 11.69 10.13
N MET A 92 2.28 10.59 10.65
CA MET A 92 3.05 10.58 11.89
C MET A 92 4.33 9.80 11.66
N GLU A 93 5.45 10.53 11.60
CA GLU A 93 6.77 9.95 11.42
C GLU A 93 7.19 9.15 12.65
N ILE A 94 8.01 8.13 12.41
CA ILE A 94 8.65 7.32 13.44
C ILE A 94 10.13 7.74 13.48
N GLU A 95 10.63 8.07 14.67
CA GLU A 95 12.02 8.45 14.84
C GLU A 95 12.96 7.36 14.33
N LYS A 96 13.92 7.77 13.48
CA LYS A 96 14.92 6.87 12.90
C LYS A 96 15.84 6.33 14.00
N ASN A 97 15.74 5.04 14.31
CA ASN A 97 16.76 4.34 15.09
C ASN A 97 17.82 3.72 14.16
N GLN A 98 18.96 3.28 14.71
CA GLN A 98 20.11 2.79 13.92
C GLN A 98 19.87 1.50 13.09
N ARG A 99 18.65 0.94 13.07
CA ARG A 99 18.28 -0.24 12.25
C ARG A 99 16.92 -0.06 11.57
N PHE A 100 16.66 1.16 11.13
CA PHE A 100 15.40 1.56 10.57
C PHE A 100 15.37 1.35 9.05
N ASP A 101 14.45 0.51 8.59
CA ASP A 101 14.12 0.41 7.17
C ASP A 101 13.34 1.67 6.75
N GLU A 102 13.78 2.37 5.72
CA GLU A 102 13.14 3.60 5.24
C GLU A 102 11.71 3.37 4.77
N LEU A 103 11.33 2.13 4.46
CA LEU A 103 9.95 1.75 4.14
C LEU A 103 9.03 1.71 5.37
N LEU A 104 9.56 1.92 6.59
CA LEU A 104 8.83 2.00 7.85
C LEU A 104 8.85 3.42 8.44
N TYR A 105 9.07 4.44 7.61
CA TYR A 105 9.32 5.82 8.07
C TYR A 105 8.17 6.49 8.83
N ASP A 106 6.95 6.03 8.63
CA ASP A 106 5.77 6.53 9.30
C ASP A 106 4.85 5.39 9.79
N VAL A 107 3.89 5.76 10.63
CA VAL A 107 2.94 4.82 11.25
C VAL A 107 2.02 4.14 10.22
N GLU A 108 1.70 4.82 9.11
CA GLU A 108 0.86 4.28 8.04
C GLU A 108 1.57 3.15 7.30
N HIS A 109 2.78 3.43 6.81
CA HIS A 109 3.63 2.46 6.15
C HIS A 109 3.96 1.29 7.07
N LEU A 110 4.19 1.52 8.37
CA LEU A 110 4.36 0.42 9.33
C LEU A 110 3.12 -0.50 9.39
N ALA A 111 1.91 0.07 9.48
CA ALA A 111 0.67 -0.70 9.50
C ALA A 111 0.45 -1.46 8.18
N ILE A 112 0.64 -0.79 7.05
CA ILE A 112 0.53 -1.37 5.71
C ILE A 112 1.54 -2.50 5.53
N LYS A 113 2.82 -2.32 5.89
CA LYS A 113 3.87 -3.34 5.74
C LYS A 113 3.60 -4.58 6.59
N ARG A 114 3.08 -4.43 7.81
CA ARG A 114 2.63 -5.58 8.60
C ARG A 114 1.49 -6.33 7.91
N LEU A 115 0.52 -5.61 7.35
CA LEU A 115 -0.63 -6.22 6.69
C LEU A 115 -0.27 -6.83 5.32
N GLU A 116 0.72 -6.29 4.61
CA GLU A 116 1.30 -6.91 3.41
C GLU A 116 1.86 -8.31 3.72
N ARG A 117 2.43 -8.52 4.92
CA ARG A 117 2.88 -9.86 5.35
C ARG A 117 1.72 -10.84 5.48
N ILE A 118 0.63 -10.40 6.12
CA ILE A 118 -0.59 -11.22 6.27
C ILE A 118 -1.18 -11.54 4.90
N TYR A 119 -1.28 -10.54 4.02
CA TYR A 119 -1.76 -10.72 2.66
C TYR A 119 -0.88 -11.69 1.86
N ALA A 120 0.45 -11.58 1.96
CA ALA A 120 1.36 -12.46 1.25
C ALA A 120 1.23 -13.92 1.71
N LEU A 121 1.15 -14.15 3.02
CA LEU A 121 0.93 -15.48 3.61
C LEU A 121 -0.41 -16.07 3.14
N LYS A 122 -1.49 -15.27 3.20
CA LYS A 122 -2.84 -15.72 2.85
C LYS A 122 -2.99 -16.09 1.36
N ASN A 123 -2.22 -15.43 0.50
CA ASN A 123 -2.33 -15.56 -0.96
C ASN A 123 -1.20 -16.37 -1.59
N TYR A 124 -0.39 -17.08 -0.79
CA TYR A 124 0.76 -17.87 -1.26
C TYR A 124 1.67 -17.08 -2.20
N ILE A 125 1.96 -15.86 -1.77
CA ILE A 125 2.83 -14.94 -2.47
C ILE A 125 4.20 -15.02 -1.80
N LEU A 126 5.20 -15.50 -2.53
CA LEU A 126 6.57 -15.54 -2.00
C LEU A 126 7.04 -14.12 -1.69
N PRO A 127 7.68 -13.89 -0.53
CA PRO A 127 8.07 -12.56 -0.09
C PRO A 127 9.12 -11.82 -0.95
N ASN A 128 9.63 -12.43 -2.03
CA ASN A 128 10.66 -11.83 -2.88
C ASN A 128 10.10 -10.78 -3.84
N TYR A 129 9.95 -9.54 -3.37
CA TYR A 129 9.62 -8.38 -4.19
C TYR A 129 10.71 -7.30 -4.20
N GLY A 130 11.99 -7.71 -4.13
CA GLY A 130 13.13 -6.80 -4.23
C GLY A 130 13.10 -5.69 -3.18
N ASN A 131 13.45 -4.47 -3.57
CA ASN A 131 13.61 -3.31 -2.69
C ASN A 131 12.32 -2.81 -1.98
N ASN A 132 11.17 -3.49 -2.13
CA ASN A 132 9.88 -3.11 -1.50
C ASN A 132 9.44 -4.08 -0.41
N TYR A 133 10.37 -4.90 0.07
CA TYR A 133 10.17 -5.94 1.05
C TYR A 133 10.79 -5.52 2.39
N VAL A 134 10.04 -5.74 3.47
CA VAL A 134 10.50 -5.50 4.84
C VAL A 134 10.39 -6.80 5.62
N GLU A 135 11.46 -7.12 6.35
CA GLU A 135 11.52 -8.30 7.20
C GLU A 135 10.57 -8.18 8.40
N MET A 136 9.99 -9.31 8.81
CA MET A 136 9.04 -9.30 9.93
C MET A 136 9.72 -8.90 11.25
N GLY A 137 11.01 -9.24 11.39
CA GLY A 137 11.81 -8.83 12.55
C GLY A 137 11.94 -7.31 12.67
N ASP A 138 12.10 -6.60 11.56
CA ASP A 138 12.21 -5.13 11.56
C ASP A 138 10.84 -4.48 11.81
N ILE A 139 9.77 -5.02 11.21
CA ILE A 139 8.38 -4.59 11.51
C ILE A 139 8.09 -4.70 13.01
N LEU A 140 8.36 -5.84 13.64
CA LEU A 140 8.12 -6.06 15.07
C LEU A 140 8.99 -5.16 15.96
N ARG A 141 10.25 -4.95 15.58
CA ARG A 141 11.15 -4.04 16.31
C ARG A 141 10.61 -2.61 16.28
N THR A 142 10.17 -2.14 15.11
CA THR A 142 9.61 -0.79 14.95
C THR A 142 8.32 -0.63 15.77
N ILE A 143 7.41 -1.63 15.75
CA ILE A 143 6.19 -1.61 16.57
C ILE A 143 6.50 -1.49 18.07
N ASN A 144 7.49 -2.25 18.56
CA ASN A 144 7.87 -2.22 19.97
C ASN A 144 8.46 -0.86 20.39
N GLY A 145 9.16 -0.18 19.47
CA GLY A 145 9.77 1.12 19.67
C GLY A 145 8.81 2.32 19.61
N LEU A 146 7.54 2.12 19.24
CA LEU A 146 6.58 3.23 19.14
C LEU A 146 6.27 3.85 20.51
N ASN A 147 6.14 5.18 20.54
CA ASN A 147 5.61 5.91 21.69
C ASN A 147 4.08 5.72 21.83
N SER A 148 3.48 6.20 22.92
CA SER A 148 2.05 5.97 23.20
C SER A 148 1.11 6.50 22.10
N GLY A 149 1.38 7.70 21.57
CA GLY A 149 0.56 8.29 20.49
C GLY A 149 0.68 7.49 19.19
N GLN A 150 1.90 7.12 18.81
CA GLN A 150 2.17 6.27 17.66
C GLN A 150 1.51 4.90 17.78
N LYS A 151 1.53 4.27 18.97
CA LYS A 151 0.87 2.98 19.22
C LYS A 151 -0.65 3.06 19.04
N ILE A 152 -1.27 4.12 19.53
CA ILE A 152 -2.72 4.35 19.36
C ILE A 152 -3.04 4.49 17.87
N LEU A 153 -2.31 5.35 17.15
CA LEU A 153 -2.53 5.58 15.73
C LEU A 153 -2.28 4.31 14.90
N TYR A 154 -1.20 3.60 15.20
CA TYR A 154 -0.85 2.33 14.57
C TYR A 154 -1.97 1.30 14.71
N ASN A 155 -2.49 1.10 15.93
CA ASN A 155 -3.57 0.15 16.17
C ASN A 155 -4.86 0.56 15.43
N PHE A 156 -5.16 1.85 15.40
CA PHE A 156 -6.29 2.38 14.64
C PHE A 156 -6.14 2.10 13.14
N MET A 157 -5.02 2.49 12.52
CA MET A 157 -4.72 2.26 11.12
C MET A 157 -4.71 0.75 10.78
N TYR A 158 -4.00 -0.07 11.56
CA TYR A 158 -3.93 -1.51 11.37
C TYR A 158 -5.33 -2.14 11.32
N ASN A 159 -6.21 -1.79 12.26
CA ASN A 159 -7.57 -2.31 12.31
C ASN A 159 -8.43 -1.80 11.15
N LYS A 160 -8.26 -0.54 10.73
CA LYS A 160 -8.98 0.03 9.58
C LYS A 160 -8.55 -0.56 8.25
N PHE A 161 -7.26 -0.87 8.09
CA PHE A 161 -6.70 -1.44 6.87
C PHE A 161 -6.89 -2.95 6.79
N LEU A 162 -7.01 -3.66 7.91
CA LEU A 162 -7.11 -5.13 7.96
C LEU A 162 -8.13 -5.73 6.96
N PRO A 163 -9.34 -5.18 6.75
CA PRO A 163 -10.28 -5.72 5.77
C PRO A 163 -9.78 -5.70 4.32
N ILE A 164 -8.86 -4.79 3.97
CA ILE A 164 -8.26 -4.67 2.64
C ILE A 164 -7.30 -5.86 2.40
N PHE A 165 -6.49 -6.20 3.41
CA PHE A 165 -5.45 -7.24 3.31
C PHE A 165 -5.94 -8.63 3.73
N ASN A 166 -7.03 -8.73 4.49
CA ASN A 166 -7.56 -10.00 4.98
C ASN A 166 -8.53 -10.66 3.98
N LYS A 167 -8.32 -10.50 2.67
CA LYS A 167 -9.05 -11.23 1.63
C LYS A 167 -8.14 -12.17 0.86
N THR A 168 -8.70 -13.31 0.46
CA THR A 168 -8.09 -14.19 -0.52
C THR A 168 -8.37 -13.60 -1.90
N PHE A 169 -7.31 -13.18 -2.58
CA PHE A 169 -7.38 -12.71 -3.95
C PHE A 169 -7.55 -13.92 -4.87
N LYS A 170 -8.61 -13.91 -5.67
CA LYS A 170 -8.79 -14.92 -6.71
C LYS A 170 -7.97 -14.48 -7.91
N PHE A 171 -6.83 -15.13 -8.11
CA PHE A 171 -6.06 -15.01 -9.34
C PHE A 171 -6.72 -15.91 -10.40
N PRO A 172 -7.18 -15.38 -11.55
CA PRO A 172 -7.60 -16.20 -12.69
C PRO A 172 -6.47 -17.09 -13.21
#